data_AF-A0A929IN70-F1
#
_entry.id   AF-A0A929IN70-F1
#
_cell.length_a   1.000
_cell.length_b   1.000
_cell.length_c   1.000
_cell.angle_alpha   90.00
_cell.angle_beta   90.00
_cell.angle_gamma   90.00
#
_symmetry.space_group_name_H-M   'P 1'
#
loop_
_entity.id
_entity.type
_entity.pdbx_description
1 polymer ?
#
loop_
_entity_poly.entity_id
_entity_poly.type
_entity_poly.pdbx_seq_one_letter_code
_entity_poly.pdbx_strand_id
1 'polypeptide(L)'
;MTVALYSIIGIAIAGTLAGVIYIATENNAAAPPTSALDSSATRSSPSVDLSSMSPREAADRLFNRIMTAEEQGNKPEVLQFAPMAIQAYERVEIMDADAYFHVGLIHAATGDFNMVRKQVEILKKLSPGHLLGLILEHDTAEQSGDGDAAAKASAAFAAAYDLEITTERPEYQAHRNSIEKFRTETATQ
;
A
#
# COMPACT_ATOMS: atom_id res chain seq x y z
N MET A 1 21.87 -3.27 46.10
CA MET A 1 22.40 -3.26 44.72
C MET A 1 21.27 -3.73 43.82
N THR A 2 20.62 -2.79 43.14
CA THR A 2 19.38 -3.03 42.39
C THR A 2 19.75 -3.18 40.92
N VAL A 3 19.33 -4.29 40.31
CA VAL A 3 19.52 -4.60 38.88
C VAL A 3 18.42 -3.88 38.11
N ALA A 4 18.79 -2.97 37.20
CA ALA A 4 17.84 -2.37 36.26
C ALA A 4 17.90 -3.14 34.94
N LEU A 5 16.86 -3.94 34.68
CA LEU A 5 16.57 -4.51 33.37
C LEU A 5 16.08 -3.38 32.45
N TYR A 6 16.78 -3.14 31.35
CA TYR A 6 16.24 -2.37 30.22
C TYR A 6 15.43 -3.32 29.33
N SER A 7 14.10 -3.25 29.46
CA SER A 7 13.20 -3.82 28.45
C SER A 7 13.20 -2.89 27.24
N ILE A 8 13.91 -3.27 26.18
CA ILE A 8 13.72 -2.69 24.85
C ILE A 8 12.44 -3.31 24.30
N ILE A 9 11.30 -2.65 24.53
CA ILE A 9 10.09 -2.92 23.77
C ILE A 9 10.30 -2.23 22.42
N GLY A 10 10.85 -2.98 21.47
CA GLY A 10 10.78 -2.62 20.06
C GLY A 10 9.33 -2.74 19.62
N ILE A 11 8.56 -1.66 19.77
CA ILE A 11 7.30 -1.51 19.06
C ILE A 11 7.70 -1.21 17.62
N ALA A 12 7.79 -2.24 16.79
CA ALA A 12 7.72 -2.04 15.36
C ALA A 12 6.33 -1.46 15.08
N ILE A 13 6.27 -0.15 14.82
CA ILE A 13 5.08 0.47 14.21
C ILE A 13 5.12 0.05 12.74
N ALA A 14 4.82 -1.22 12.48
CA ALA A 14 4.37 -1.66 11.18
C ALA A 14 2.92 -1.20 11.06
N GLY A 15 2.69 0.04 10.61
CA GLY A 15 1.39 0.65 10.84
C GLY A 15 1.06 1.85 9.99
N THR A 16 0.94 1.66 8.67
CA THR A 16 0.11 2.54 7.83
C THR A 16 -0.54 1.84 6.63
N LEU A 17 -0.11 0.64 6.21
CA LEU A 17 -0.74 -0.06 5.06
C LEU A 17 -1.93 -0.97 5.40
N ALA A 18 -2.50 -0.89 6.61
CA ALA A 18 -3.81 -1.48 6.87
C ALA A 18 -4.91 -0.54 6.35
N GLY A 19 -5.14 -0.58 5.03
CA GLY A 19 -5.96 0.36 4.28
C GLY A 19 -7.00 -0.33 3.39
N VAL A 20 -7.75 -1.28 3.95
CA VAL A 20 -9.06 -1.76 3.50
C VAL A 20 -9.16 -2.11 2.00
N ILE A 21 -8.83 -3.37 1.69
CA ILE A 21 -9.21 -4.03 0.44
C ILE A 21 -10.74 -4.09 0.36
N TYR A 22 -11.36 -3.33 -0.57
CA TYR A 22 -12.77 -3.51 -0.91
C TYR A 22 -12.91 -4.70 -1.86
N ILE A 23 -13.35 -5.85 -1.34
CA ILE A 23 -13.81 -6.95 -2.20
C ILE A 23 -15.28 -6.69 -2.53
N ALA A 24 -15.57 -6.26 -3.77
CA ALA A 24 -16.92 -6.33 -4.32
C ALA A 24 -17.25 -7.80 -4.62
N THR A 25 -17.79 -8.53 -3.65
CA THR A 25 -18.40 -9.85 -3.91
C THR A 25 -19.85 -9.65 -4.34
N GLU A 26 -20.16 -9.85 -5.62
CA GLU A 26 -21.55 -10.00 -6.05
C GLU A 26 -22.14 -11.27 -5.40
N ASN A 27 -23.12 -11.05 -4.51
CA ASN A 27 -23.87 -12.09 -3.83
C ASN A 27 -24.83 -12.77 -4.81
N ASN A 28 -24.68 -14.09 -4.99
CA ASN A 28 -25.79 -14.93 -5.43
C ASN A 28 -25.97 -16.11 -4.47
N ALA A 29 -27.18 -16.23 -3.96
CA ALA A 29 -27.57 -17.05 -2.83
C ALA A 29 -27.86 -18.51 -3.20
N ALA A 30 -27.46 -19.46 -2.34
CA ALA A 30 -28.28 -20.58 -1.82
C ALA A 30 -27.45 -21.50 -0.90
N ALA A 31 -28.05 -22.03 0.17
CA ALA A 31 -27.49 -23.03 1.11
C ALA A 31 -28.63 -23.99 1.55
N PRO A 32 -28.43 -25.10 2.31
CA PRO A 32 -27.27 -25.98 2.64
C PRO A 32 -27.68 -27.52 2.61
N PRO A 33 -27.19 -28.48 3.45
CA PRO A 33 -25.85 -28.86 3.96
C PRO A 33 -25.46 -30.36 3.69
N THR A 34 -24.19 -30.78 3.88
CA THR A 34 -23.74 -31.88 4.78
C THR A 34 -22.27 -32.34 4.56
N SER A 35 -21.53 -32.41 5.67
CA SER A 35 -20.40 -33.29 6.06
C SER A 35 -19.23 -33.58 5.09
N ALA A 36 -18.02 -33.19 5.50
CA ALA A 36 -16.98 -34.11 6.02
C ALA A 36 -15.63 -33.39 6.24
N LEU A 37 -15.09 -33.58 7.45
CA LEU A 37 -13.69 -33.79 7.83
C LEU A 37 -12.57 -32.94 7.19
N ASP A 38 -11.92 -32.21 8.09
CA ASP A 38 -10.56 -31.67 8.06
C ASP A 38 -9.63 -32.26 6.97
N SER A 39 -9.22 -31.38 6.07
CA SER A 39 -7.93 -31.48 5.44
C SER A 39 -7.35 -30.07 5.42
N SER A 40 -6.26 -29.91 6.15
CA SER A 40 -5.32 -28.80 6.05
C SER A 40 -4.75 -28.73 4.62
N ALA A 41 -5.55 -28.22 3.69
CA ALA A 41 -5.12 -27.84 2.36
C ALA A 41 -4.88 -26.34 2.43
N THR A 42 -3.60 -25.96 2.34
CA THR A 42 -3.15 -24.63 1.96
C THR A 42 -4.13 -24.06 0.93
N ARG A 43 -4.94 -23.08 1.35
CA ARG A 43 -5.80 -22.32 0.44
C ARG A 43 -4.88 -21.52 -0.46
N SER A 44 -4.31 -22.18 -1.48
CA SER A 44 -3.74 -21.51 -2.63
C SER A 44 -4.89 -20.75 -3.24
N SER A 45 -4.94 -19.43 -2.97
CA SER A 45 -5.88 -18.54 -3.65
C SER A 45 -5.87 -18.89 -5.14
N PRO A 46 -7.03 -19.18 -5.74
CA PRO A 46 -7.11 -19.72 -7.09
C PRO A 46 -6.21 -18.91 -8.01
N SER A 47 -5.32 -19.59 -8.74
CA SER A 47 -4.44 -18.95 -9.71
C SER A 47 -5.32 -18.25 -10.73
N VAL A 48 -5.29 -16.93 -10.70
CA VAL A 48 -6.08 -16.11 -11.59
C VAL A 48 -5.39 -16.12 -12.95
N ASP A 49 -6.17 -16.36 -14.00
CA ASP A 49 -5.69 -16.15 -15.35
C ASP A 49 -5.54 -14.64 -15.64
N LEU A 50 -4.29 -14.17 -15.72
CA LEU A 50 -3.95 -12.78 -16.05
C LEU A 50 -3.92 -12.54 -17.56
N SER A 51 -3.91 -13.60 -18.39
CA SER A 51 -3.67 -13.49 -19.83
C SER A 51 -4.84 -12.89 -20.62
N SER A 52 -6.03 -12.90 -20.03
CA SER A 52 -7.26 -12.33 -20.60
C SER A 52 -7.55 -10.91 -20.13
N MET A 53 -6.71 -10.33 -19.25
CA MET A 53 -6.86 -8.98 -18.70
C MET A 53 -6.10 -7.93 -19.51
N SER A 54 -6.55 -6.68 -19.45
CA SER A 54 -5.70 -5.57 -19.86
C SER A 54 -4.45 -5.48 -18.98
N PRO A 55 -3.36 -4.83 -19.44
CA PRO A 55 -2.17 -4.63 -18.62
C PRO A 55 -2.45 -3.96 -17.27
N ARG A 56 -3.36 -2.97 -17.23
CA ARG A 56 -3.75 -2.28 -15.99
C ARG A 56 -4.49 -3.20 -15.02
N GLU A 57 -5.49 -3.92 -15.50
CA GLU A 57 -6.25 -4.85 -14.64
C GLU A 57 -5.37 -5.98 -14.09
N ALA A 58 -4.46 -6.50 -14.91
CA ALA A 58 -3.48 -7.50 -14.45
C ALA A 58 -2.55 -6.92 -13.37
N ALA A 59 -2.07 -5.68 -13.56
CA ALA A 59 -1.21 -4.99 -12.61
C ALA A 59 -1.92 -4.72 -11.28
N ASP A 60 -3.14 -4.17 -11.31
CA ASP A 60 -3.94 -3.86 -10.11
C ASP A 60 -4.28 -5.15 -9.34
N ARG A 61 -4.55 -6.25 -10.04
CA ARG A 61 -4.81 -7.54 -9.38
C ARG A 61 -3.59 -8.10 -8.68
N LEU A 62 -2.42 -8.00 -9.31
CA LEU A 62 -1.15 -8.37 -8.68
C LEU A 62 -0.82 -7.45 -7.51
N PHE A 63 -1.06 -6.15 -7.65
CA PHE A 63 -0.91 -5.15 -6.58
C PHE A 63 -1.75 -5.53 -5.35
N ASN A 64 -3.05 -5.78 -5.52
CA ASN A 64 -3.95 -6.17 -4.43
C ASN A 64 -3.46 -7.45 -3.72
N ARG A 65 -2.96 -8.43 -4.49
CA ARG A 65 -2.37 -9.65 -3.93
C ARG A 65 -1.14 -9.35 -3.07
N ILE A 66 -0.24 -8.48 -3.56
CA ILE A 66 0.97 -8.10 -2.84
C ILE A 66 0.62 -7.35 -1.56
N MET A 67 -0.28 -6.37 -1.61
CA MET A 67 -0.71 -5.63 -0.41
C MET A 67 -1.38 -6.55 0.61
N THR A 68 -2.24 -7.48 0.17
CA THR A 68 -2.81 -8.51 1.06
C THR A 68 -1.73 -9.36 1.73
N ALA A 69 -0.72 -9.79 0.97
CA ALA A 69 0.39 -10.59 1.50
C ALA A 69 1.27 -9.78 2.46
N GLU A 70 1.47 -8.49 2.16
CA GLU A 70 2.23 -7.56 2.98
C GLU A 70 1.55 -7.33 4.34
N GLU A 71 0.23 -7.07 4.35
CA GLU A 71 -0.60 -6.97 5.55
C GLU A 71 -0.55 -8.26 6.41
N GLN A 72 -0.47 -9.42 5.77
CA GLN A 72 -0.36 -10.72 6.46
C GLN A 72 1.06 -11.05 6.92
N GLY A 73 2.05 -10.22 6.63
CA GLY A 73 3.47 -10.50 6.90
C GLY A 73 4.07 -11.61 6.03
N ASN A 74 3.40 -12.02 4.95
CA ASN A 74 3.85 -13.05 4.02
C ASN A 74 4.88 -12.49 3.03
N LYS A 75 6.09 -12.20 3.52
CA LYS A 75 7.19 -11.66 2.71
C LYS A 75 7.61 -12.56 1.54
N PRO A 76 7.63 -13.90 1.64
CA PRO A 76 7.89 -14.75 0.48
C PRO A 76 6.94 -14.47 -0.70
N GLU A 77 5.65 -14.27 -0.42
CA GLU A 77 4.66 -13.98 -1.45
C GLU A 77 4.82 -12.57 -2.04
N VAL A 78 5.08 -11.56 -1.21
CA VAL A 78 5.42 -10.20 -1.67
C VAL A 78 6.58 -10.24 -2.67
N LEU A 79 7.68 -10.91 -2.30
CA LEU A 79 8.89 -10.99 -3.15
C LEU A 79 8.64 -11.81 -4.43
N GLN A 80 7.78 -12.82 -4.36
CA GLN A 80 7.42 -13.63 -5.52
C GLN A 80 6.64 -12.84 -6.57
N PHE A 81 5.66 -12.02 -6.15
CA PHE A 81 4.73 -11.36 -7.08
C PHE A 81 5.15 -9.93 -7.48
N ALA A 82 5.98 -9.25 -6.69
CA ALA A 82 6.39 -7.87 -6.98
C ALA A 82 6.99 -7.67 -8.39
N PRO A 83 7.95 -8.50 -8.87
CA PRO A 83 8.49 -8.32 -10.22
C PRO A 83 7.44 -8.44 -11.33
N MET A 84 6.46 -9.34 -11.15
CA MET A 84 5.38 -9.52 -12.12
C MET A 84 4.44 -8.31 -12.15
N ALA A 85 4.13 -7.72 -10.99
CA ALA A 85 3.30 -6.52 -10.88
C ALA A 85 3.98 -5.32 -11.54
N ILE A 86 5.25 -5.08 -11.22
CA ILE A 86 6.05 -4.00 -11.82
C ILE A 86 6.07 -4.15 -13.35
N GLN A 87 6.34 -5.34 -13.86
CA GLN A 87 6.36 -5.60 -15.30
C GLN A 87 4.97 -5.40 -15.94
N ALA A 88 3.88 -5.65 -15.21
CA ALA A 88 2.53 -5.38 -15.70
C ALA A 88 2.25 -3.87 -15.80
N TYR A 89 2.66 -3.08 -14.80
CA TYR A 89 2.59 -1.61 -14.85
C TYR A 89 3.44 -1.02 -15.97
N GLU A 90 4.62 -1.58 -16.25
CA GLU A 90 5.47 -1.15 -17.37
C GLU A 90 4.81 -1.34 -18.76
N ARG A 91 3.79 -2.21 -18.85
CA ARG A 91 3.00 -2.43 -20.07
C ARG A 91 1.75 -1.57 -20.15
N VAL A 92 1.43 -0.78 -19.11
CA VAL A 92 0.30 0.16 -19.16
C VAL A 92 0.67 1.32 -20.09
N GLU A 93 -0.20 1.58 -21.07
CA GLU A 93 0.07 2.59 -22.11
C GLU A 93 0.20 4.01 -21.54
N ILE A 94 -0.62 4.34 -20.54
CA ILE A 94 -0.61 5.63 -19.86
C ILE A 94 -0.54 5.40 -18.35
N MET A 95 0.61 5.73 -17.77
CA MET A 95 0.81 5.74 -16.33
C MET A 95 0.19 7.01 -15.72
N ASP A 96 -0.87 6.82 -14.94
CA ASP A 96 -1.50 7.87 -14.12
C ASP A 96 -0.90 7.91 -12.70
N ALA A 97 -1.32 8.90 -11.91
CA ALA A 97 -0.83 9.07 -10.54
C ALA A 97 -1.14 7.87 -9.64
N ASP A 98 -2.30 7.22 -9.81
CA ASP A 98 -2.67 6.01 -9.08
C ASP A 98 -1.68 4.87 -9.33
N ALA A 99 -1.35 4.62 -10.59
CA ALA A 99 -0.40 3.58 -10.95
C ALA A 99 1.02 3.89 -10.44
N TYR A 100 1.47 5.16 -10.47
CA TYR A 100 2.77 5.53 -9.88
C TYR A 100 2.77 5.31 -8.36
N PHE A 101 1.68 5.62 -7.67
CA PHE A 101 1.51 5.35 -6.25
C PHE A 101 1.55 3.85 -5.95
N HIS A 102 0.83 3.01 -6.71
CA HIS A 102 0.85 1.55 -6.56
C HIS A 102 2.23 0.95 -6.78
N VAL A 103 2.97 1.39 -7.81
CA VAL A 103 4.36 0.96 -8.04
C VAL A 103 5.25 1.38 -6.87
N GLY A 104 5.05 2.59 -6.32
CA GLY A 104 5.73 3.05 -5.13
C GLY A 104 5.50 2.13 -3.93
N LEU A 105 4.26 1.76 -3.66
CA LEU A 105 3.89 0.83 -2.59
C LEU A 105 4.49 -0.57 -2.78
N ILE A 106 4.54 -1.09 -4.01
CA ILE A 106 5.19 -2.38 -4.30
C ILE A 106 6.69 -2.31 -3.98
N HIS A 107 7.36 -1.22 -4.34
CA HIS A 107 8.76 -1.01 -3.99
C HIS A 107 8.96 -0.86 -2.47
N ALA A 108 8.06 -0.18 -1.77
CA ALA A 108 8.11 -0.08 -0.31
C ALA A 108 7.97 -1.47 0.35
N ALA A 109 7.00 -2.27 -0.10
CA ALA A 109 6.76 -3.61 0.41
C ALA A 109 7.97 -4.56 0.26
N THR A 110 8.82 -4.31 -0.74
CA THR A 110 10.05 -5.06 -1.04
C THR A 110 11.32 -4.41 -0.46
N GLY A 111 11.23 -3.24 0.17
CA GLY A 111 12.35 -2.51 0.76
C GLY A 111 13.21 -1.73 -0.24
N ASP A 112 12.75 -1.53 -1.48
CA ASP A 112 13.47 -0.75 -2.49
C ASP A 112 13.13 0.74 -2.39
N PHE A 113 13.58 1.38 -1.31
CA PHE A 113 13.29 2.80 -1.03
C PHE A 113 13.87 3.77 -2.07
N ASN A 114 14.89 3.34 -2.82
CA ASN A 114 15.40 4.14 -3.93
C ASN A 114 14.39 4.24 -5.06
N MET A 115 13.70 3.14 -5.38
CA MET A 115 12.62 3.16 -6.36
C MET A 115 11.36 3.83 -5.82
N VAL A 116 11.03 3.71 -4.53
CA VAL A 116 9.93 4.50 -3.92
C VAL A 116 10.17 5.99 -4.13
N ARG A 117 11.38 6.49 -3.83
CA ARG A 117 11.73 7.90 -4.03
C ARG A 117 11.53 8.35 -5.48
N LYS A 118 11.84 7.52 -6.47
CA LYS A 118 11.59 7.86 -7.88
C LYS A 118 10.11 8.05 -8.18
N GLN A 119 9.23 7.22 -7.61
CA GLN A 119 7.79 7.36 -7.78
C GLN A 119 7.25 8.61 -7.08
N VAL A 120 7.74 8.90 -5.87
CA VAL A 120 7.43 10.14 -5.15
C VAL A 120 7.82 11.38 -5.96
N GLU A 121 9.00 11.40 -6.57
CA GLU A 121 9.42 12.52 -7.42
C GLU A 121 8.53 12.70 -8.67
N ILE A 122 7.97 11.62 -9.22
CA ILE A 122 7.01 11.70 -10.32
C ILE A 122 5.69 12.33 -9.82
N LEU A 123 5.15 11.85 -8.70
CA LEU A 123 3.93 12.41 -8.10
C LEU A 123 4.11 13.89 -7.76
N LYS A 124 5.28 14.29 -7.25
CA LYS A 124 5.62 15.69 -6.93
C LYS A 124 5.75 16.58 -8.16
N LYS A 125 6.12 16.02 -9.32
CA LYS A 125 6.08 16.75 -10.60
C LYS A 125 4.66 16.96 -11.11
N LEU A 126 3.72 16.05 -10.80
CA LEU A 126 2.30 16.21 -11.13
C LEU A 126 1.62 17.24 -10.22
N SER A 127 1.91 17.19 -8.93
CA SER A 127 1.64 18.27 -7.98
C SER A 127 2.66 18.28 -6.85
N PRO A 128 3.35 19.40 -6.55
CA PRO A 128 4.32 19.46 -5.46
C PRO A 128 3.75 19.05 -4.10
N GLY A 129 2.44 19.23 -3.88
CA GLY A 129 1.72 18.85 -2.66
C GLY A 129 0.99 17.50 -2.74
N HIS A 130 1.25 16.67 -3.75
CA HIS A 130 0.46 15.47 -4.02
C HIS A 130 0.33 14.56 -2.79
N LEU A 131 -0.89 14.37 -2.29
CA LEU A 131 -1.15 13.76 -0.97
C LEU A 131 -0.61 12.33 -0.89
N LEU A 132 -0.84 11.52 -1.94
CA LEU A 132 -0.32 10.15 -2.01
C LEU A 132 1.22 10.08 -2.07
N GLY A 133 1.86 11.09 -2.66
CA GLY A 133 3.32 11.18 -2.69
C GLY A 133 3.89 11.51 -1.31
N LEU A 134 3.22 12.38 -0.56
CA LEU A 134 3.62 12.75 0.81
C LEU A 134 3.41 11.60 1.80
N ILE A 135 2.34 10.80 1.63
CA ILE A 135 2.13 9.56 2.39
C ILE A 135 3.28 8.57 2.13
N LEU A 136 3.63 8.32 0.86
CA LEU A 136 4.78 7.45 0.51
C LEU A 136 6.10 7.96 1.10
N GLU A 137 6.33 9.27 1.07
CA GLU A 137 7.53 9.91 1.63
C GLU A 137 7.62 9.69 3.15
N HIS A 138 6.50 9.88 3.87
CA HIS A 138 6.40 9.60 5.29
C HIS A 138 6.66 8.12 5.62
N ASP A 139 5.93 7.21 4.98
CA ASP A 139 6.02 5.78 5.30
C ASP A 139 7.41 5.22 5.01
N THR A 140 8.05 5.69 3.94
CA THR A 140 9.44 5.34 3.62
C THR A 140 10.40 5.86 4.67
N ALA A 141 10.20 7.08 5.15
CA ALA A 141 11.03 7.69 6.18
C ALA A 141 10.91 6.91 7.50
N GLU A 142 9.70 6.60 7.95
CA GLU A 142 9.42 5.76 9.12
C GLU A 142 10.10 4.38 9.01
N GLN A 143 9.93 3.69 7.87
CA GLN A 143 10.55 2.38 7.65
C GLN A 143 12.08 2.42 7.63
N SER A 144 12.66 3.56 7.23
CA SER A 144 14.11 3.77 7.26
C SER A 144 14.65 4.28 8.60
N GLY A 145 13.77 4.58 9.57
CA GLY A 145 14.14 5.15 10.87
C GLY A 145 14.51 6.64 10.82
N ASP A 146 14.11 7.35 9.76
CA ASP A 146 14.37 8.79 9.58
C ASP A 146 13.17 9.61 10.06
N GLY A 147 13.07 9.79 11.38
CA GLY A 147 11.95 10.51 12.00
C GLY A 147 11.87 12.00 11.61
N ASP A 148 13.00 12.63 11.29
CA ASP A 148 13.01 14.03 10.83
C ASP A 148 12.38 14.15 9.44
N ALA A 149 12.70 13.22 8.53
CA ALA A 149 12.07 13.16 7.22
C ALA A 149 10.57 12.80 7.32
N ALA A 150 10.19 11.89 8.22
CA ALA A 150 8.80 11.54 8.46
C ALA A 150 8.00 12.76 8.96
N ALA A 151 8.49 13.47 9.97
CA ALA A 151 7.86 14.68 10.50
C ALA A 151 7.72 15.78 9.42
N LYS A 152 8.74 15.93 8.56
CA LYS A 152 8.70 16.88 7.43
C LYS A 152 7.62 16.50 6.42
N ALA A 153 7.50 15.22 6.07
CA ALA A 153 6.47 14.74 5.15
C ALA A 153 5.05 14.95 5.73
N SER A 154 4.84 14.65 7.01
CA SER A 154 3.59 14.93 7.73
C SER A 154 3.22 16.40 7.73
N ALA A 155 4.17 17.30 8.02
CA ALA A 155 3.95 18.73 7.99
C ALA A 155 3.61 19.24 6.57
N ALA A 156 4.29 18.72 5.55
CA ALA A 156 3.99 19.04 4.16
C ALA A 156 2.59 18.55 3.74
N PHE A 157 2.19 17.35 4.18
CA PHE A 157 0.85 16.81 3.94
C PHE A 157 -0.21 17.70 4.57
N ALA A 158 -0.05 18.07 5.85
CA ALA A 158 -1.00 18.93 6.54
C ALA A 158 -1.14 20.30 5.86
N ALA A 159 -0.04 20.87 5.36
CA ALA A 159 -0.04 22.14 4.64
C ALA A 159 -0.71 22.07 3.26
N ALA A 160 -0.62 20.92 2.57
CA ALA A 160 -1.18 20.73 1.24
C ALA A 160 -2.64 20.24 1.24
N TYR A 161 -3.08 19.59 2.33
CA TYR A 161 -4.32 18.83 2.41
C TYR A 161 -5.55 19.60 1.90
N ASP A 162 -5.85 20.76 2.49
CA ASP A 162 -7.10 21.48 2.17
C ASP A 162 -7.17 21.92 0.70
N LEU A 163 -6.02 22.29 0.10
CA LEU A 163 -5.96 22.66 -1.31
C LEU A 163 -6.10 21.42 -2.21
N GLU A 164 -5.29 20.40 -1.96
CA GLU A 164 -5.22 19.21 -2.80
C GLU A 164 -6.52 18.41 -2.78
N ILE A 165 -7.15 18.25 -1.62
CA ILE A 165 -8.33 17.40 -1.50
C ILE A 165 -9.53 17.95 -2.28
N THR A 166 -9.58 19.27 -2.52
CA THR A 166 -10.63 19.93 -3.33
C THR A 166 -10.45 19.77 -4.83
N THR A 167 -9.30 19.25 -5.28
CA THR A 167 -9.05 18.98 -6.70
C THR A 167 -9.79 17.74 -7.21
N GLU A 168 -10.35 16.92 -6.29
CA GLU A 168 -11.19 15.75 -6.59
C GLU A 168 -10.57 14.76 -7.59
N ARG A 169 -9.25 14.62 -7.54
CA ARG A 169 -8.51 13.68 -8.40
C ARG A 169 -9.04 12.24 -8.23
N PRO A 170 -9.16 11.45 -9.31
CA PRO A 170 -9.65 10.07 -9.22
C PRO A 170 -8.91 9.21 -8.19
N GLU A 171 -7.58 9.32 -8.13
CA GLU A 171 -6.73 8.61 -7.18
C GLU A 171 -7.01 9.01 -5.72
N TYR A 172 -7.41 10.27 -5.46
CA TYR A 172 -7.79 10.67 -4.10
C TYR A 172 -9.13 10.07 -3.68
N GLN A 173 -10.04 9.84 -4.61
CA GLN A 173 -11.29 9.15 -4.32
C GLN A 173 -11.03 7.67 -4.06
N ALA A 174 -10.19 7.02 -4.88
CA ALA A 174 -9.82 5.63 -4.71
C ALA A 174 -9.11 5.37 -3.37
N HIS A 175 -8.28 6.31 -2.92
CA HIS A 175 -7.47 6.19 -1.70
C HIS A 175 -7.98 7.06 -0.54
N ARG A 176 -9.25 7.48 -0.56
CA ARG A 176 -9.78 8.45 0.42
C ARG A 176 -9.61 8.00 1.86
N ASN A 177 -9.87 6.72 2.13
CA ASN A 177 -9.73 6.15 3.47
C ASN A 177 -8.29 6.25 3.97
N SER A 178 -7.30 5.96 3.13
CA SER A 178 -5.89 6.05 3.46
C SER A 178 -5.46 7.50 3.72
N ILE A 179 -5.93 8.43 2.89
CA ILE A 179 -5.67 9.87 3.05
C ILE A 179 -6.23 10.40 4.38
N GLU A 180 -7.49 10.09 4.71
CA GLU A 180 -8.10 10.55 5.97
C GLU A 180 -7.53 9.88 7.21
N LYS A 181 -7.19 8.59 7.10
CA LYS A 181 -6.50 7.85 8.17
C LYS A 181 -5.15 8.51 8.47
N PHE A 182 -4.34 8.75 7.44
CA PHE A 182 -3.05 9.41 7.58
C PHE A 182 -3.20 10.79 8.23
N ARG A 183 -4.13 11.61 7.73
CA ARG A 183 -4.44 12.93 8.31
C ARG A 183 -4.72 12.85 9.81
N THR A 184 -5.52 11.86 10.22
CA THR A 184 -5.92 11.68 11.62
C THR A 184 -4.73 11.25 12.47
N GLU A 185 -3.93 10.28 12.00
CA GLU A 185 -2.77 9.74 12.71
C GLU A 185 -1.65 10.76 12.89
N THR A 186 -1.40 11.61 11.89
CA THR A 186 -0.35 12.64 11.96
C THR A 186 -0.77 13.91 12.68
N ALA A 187 -2.08 14.14 12.88
CA ALA A 187 -2.58 15.29 13.64
C ALA A 187 -2.42 15.10 15.16
N THR A 188 -2.22 13.85 15.61
CA THR A 188 -2.10 13.50 17.04
C THR A 188 -0.67 13.38 17.55
N GLN A 189 0.34 13.56 16.69
CA GLN A 189 1.76 13.51 17.02
C GLN A 189 2.29 14.92 17.35
#